data_AF-A0A7S1LZ08-F1
#
_entry.id   AF-A0A7S1LZ08-F1
#
_cell.length_a   1.000
_cell.length_b   1.000
_cell.length_c   1.000
_cell.angle_alpha   90.00
_cell.angle_beta   90.00
_cell.angle_gamma   90.00
#
_symmetry.space_group_name_H-M   'P 1'
#
loop_
_entity.id
_entity.type
_entity.pdbx_description
1 polymer ?
#
loop_
_entity_poly.entity_id
_entity_poly.type
_entity_poly.pdbx_seq_one_letter_code
_entity_poly.pdbx_strand_id
1 'polypeptide(L)'
;MTVAPCPLLPAMSLLGGAYWVIKADKDADGKYLSAIVMGGPPTVQNSKTGDCTTMDGPFARNNAGLWILSRKPEMDPVVLQEQKDWLKSQRIDTSKLLPVRQGDGWCSDYPGAFLKNTPLKFYDDVVYPAGSTRR
;
A
#
# COMPACT_ATOMS: atom_id res chain seq x y z
N MET A 1 -10.50 -0.87 10.39
CA MET A 1 -11.15 -0.04 9.36
C MET A 1 -11.52 -0.95 8.21
N THR A 2 -12.80 -1.11 7.96
CA THR A 2 -13.32 -2.03 6.94
C THR A 2 -13.47 -1.29 5.61
N VAL A 3 -12.96 -1.85 4.52
CA VAL A 3 -13.10 -1.27 3.17
C VAL A 3 -14.18 -2.06 2.41
N ALA A 4 -15.21 -1.36 1.92
CA ALA A 4 -16.28 -1.93 1.08
C ALA A 4 -16.81 -0.86 0.10
N PRO A 5 -17.43 -1.25 -1.04
CA PRO A 5 -18.05 -0.30 -1.97
C PRO A 5 -19.05 0.64 -1.27
N CYS A 6 -18.94 1.94 -1.54
CA CYS A 6 -19.70 3.00 -0.87
C CYS A 6 -21.22 2.76 -0.74
N PRO A 7 -21.97 2.33 -1.77
CA PRO A 7 -23.42 2.14 -1.66
C PRO A 7 -23.83 0.89 -0.87
N LEU A 8 -22.89 -0.02 -0.59
CA LEU A 8 -23.14 -1.30 0.08
C LEU A 8 -22.50 -1.39 1.46
N LEU A 9 -21.87 -0.30 1.94
CA LEU A 9 -21.20 -0.23 3.24
C LEU A 9 -22.04 -0.75 4.42
N PRO A 10 -23.35 -0.46 4.54
CA PRO A 10 -24.15 -1.00 5.64
C PRO A 10 -24.30 -2.52 5.58
N ALA A 11 -24.45 -3.09 4.37
CA ALA A 11 -24.74 -4.52 4.16
C ALA A 11 -23.49 -5.39 3.99
N MET A 12 -22.37 -4.83 3.53
CA MET A 12 -21.12 -5.54 3.21
C MET A 12 -19.96 -5.22 4.15
N SER A 13 -20.16 -4.38 5.18
CA SER A 13 -19.12 -4.16 6.22
C SER A 13 -18.70 -5.45 6.94
N LEU A 14 -19.59 -6.43 7.04
CA LEU A 14 -19.28 -7.76 7.61
C LEU A 14 -18.39 -8.62 6.69
N LEU A 15 -18.32 -8.27 5.40
CA LEU A 15 -17.52 -8.96 4.39
C LEU A 15 -16.30 -8.14 3.93
N GLY A 16 -16.09 -6.95 4.48
CA GLY A 16 -14.91 -6.15 4.16
C GLY A 16 -13.70 -6.58 4.99
N GLY A 17 -12.52 -6.62 4.37
CA GLY A 17 -11.26 -6.83 5.08
C GLY A 17 -10.78 -5.56 5.77
N ALA A 18 -10.05 -5.72 6.88
CA ALA A 18 -9.30 -4.63 7.48
C ALA A 18 -8.05 -4.37 6.64
N TYR A 19 -7.92 -3.17 6.09
CA TYR A 19 -6.67 -2.72 5.46
C TYR A 19 -6.14 -1.54 6.25
N TRP A 20 -4.85 -1.58 6.60
CA TRP A 20 -4.23 -0.52 7.37
C TRP A 20 -2.82 -0.21 6.88
N VAL A 21 -2.43 1.05 7.02
CA VAL A 21 -1.05 1.51 6.83
C VAL A 21 -0.33 1.29 8.16
N ILE A 22 0.67 0.40 8.17
CA ILE A 22 1.46 0.11 9.39
C ILE A 22 2.75 0.93 9.46
N LYS A 23 3.18 1.48 8.33
CA LYS A 23 4.33 2.38 8.23
C LYS A 23 4.16 3.28 7.01
N ALA A 24 4.53 4.55 7.16
CA ALA A 24 4.62 5.49 6.05
C ALA A 24 5.84 6.38 6.26
N ASP A 25 6.64 6.54 5.22
CA ASP A 25 7.81 7.42 5.24
C ASP A 25 7.52 8.70 4.47
N LYS A 26 8.17 9.77 4.90
CA LYS A 26 8.09 11.07 4.27
C LYS A 26 9.49 11.59 3.97
N ASP A 27 9.61 12.40 2.93
CA ASP A 27 10.83 13.19 2.68
C ASP A 27 10.93 14.38 3.66
N ALA A 28 12.01 15.16 3.53
CA ALA A 28 12.24 16.35 4.33
C ALA A 28 11.15 17.42 4.17
N ASP A 29 10.44 17.43 3.04
CA ASP A 29 9.32 18.33 2.76
C ASP A 29 7.98 17.79 3.28
N GLY A 30 7.98 16.62 3.93
CA GLY A 30 6.80 15.96 4.48
C GLY A 30 5.94 15.22 3.44
N LYS A 31 6.41 15.05 2.21
CA LYS A 31 5.70 14.30 1.17
C LYS A 31 5.95 12.80 1.35
N TYR A 32 4.89 12.01 1.21
CA TYR A 32 5.00 10.56 1.35
C TYR A 32 5.89 9.95 0.26
N LEU A 33 6.83 9.09 0.66
CA LEU A 33 7.72 8.36 -0.24
C LEU A 33 7.26 6.91 -0.42
N SER A 34 7.07 6.22 0.71
CA SER A 34 6.70 4.82 0.78
C SER A 34 5.64 4.58 1.85
N ALA A 35 4.90 3.49 1.68
CA ALA A 35 3.98 3.00 2.68
C ALA A 35 3.97 1.48 2.71
N ILE A 36 3.80 0.91 3.89
CA ILE A 36 3.52 -0.51 4.09
C ILE A 36 2.06 -0.65 4.44
N VAL A 37 1.34 -1.40 3.61
CA VAL A 37 -0.08 -1.69 3.79
C VAL A 37 -0.25 -3.17 4.07
N MET A 38 -1.08 -3.49 5.05
CA MET A 38 -1.36 -4.86 5.44
C MET A 38 -2.88 -5.07 5.47
N GLY A 39 -3.32 -6.14 4.81
CA GLY A 39 -4.70 -6.60 4.86
C GLY A 39 -4.85 -7.56 6.02
N GLY A 40 -5.30 -7.09 7.19
CA GLY A 40 -5.55 -7.91 8.38
C GLY A 40 -4.30 -8.22 9.22
N PRO A 41 -4.48 -8.80 10.41
CA PRO A 41 -3.37 -9.08 11.32
C PRO A 41 -2.50 -10.25 10.80
N PRO A 42 -1.18 -10.23 11.08
CA PRO A 42 -0.30 -11.32 10.70
C PRO A 42 -0.42 -12.48 11.71
N THR A 43 -1.35 -13.41 11.46
CA THR A 43 -1.67 -14.52 12.37
C THR A 43 -1.17 -15.88 11.88
N VAL A 44 -0.77 -15.98 10.61
CA VAL A 44 -0.31 -17.24 10.02
C VAL A 44 1.20 -17.33 10.17
N GLN A 45 1.67 -18.26 11.00
CA GLN A 45 3.10 -18.44 11.23
C GLN A 45 3.78 -19.19 10.08
N ASN A 46 4.90 -18.67 9.61
CA ASN A 46 5.81 -19.34 8.70
C ASN A 46 6.69 -20.31 9.50
N SER A 47 6.57 -21.61 9.23
CA SER A 47 7.30 -22.66 9.95
C SER A 47 8.82 -22.63 9.73
N LYS A 48 9.32 -21.94 8.69
CA LYS A 48 10.77 -21.83 8.39
C LYS A 48 11.43 -20.66 9.10
N THR A 49 10.76 -19.51 9.20
CA THR A 49 11.32 -18.28 9.78
C THR A 49 10.82 -18.02 11.20
N GLY A 50 9.69 -18.61 11.58
CA GLY A 50 8.99 -18.33 12.83
C GLY A 50 8.25 -17.00 12.84
N ASP A 51 8.30 -16.23 11.75
CA ASP A 51 7.60 -14.95 11.57
C ASP A 51 6.17 -15.16 11.07
N CYS A 52 5.33 -14.14 11.18
CA CYS A 52 3.91 -14.25 10.83
C CYS A 52 3.54 -13.46 9.58
N THR A 53 2.58 -13.97 8.82
CA THR A 53 1.97 -13.29 7.66
C THR A 53 0.45 -13.23 7.81
N THR A 54 -0.18 -12.42 6.96
CA THR A 54 -1.65 -12.31 6.88
C THR A 54 -2.26 -13.62 6.37
N MET A 55 -3.59 -13.74 6.38
CA MET A 55 -4.27 -14.91 5.85
C MET A 55 -3.76 -15.27 4.43
N ASP A 56 -3.50 -16.55 4.19
CA ASP A 56 -3.02 -17.08 2.92
C ASP A 56 -3.90 -18.24 2.41
N GLY A 57 -3.68 -18.65 1.16
CA GLY A 57 -4.42 -19.74 0.51
C GLY A 57 -5.53 -19.30 -0.47
N PRO A 58 -6.20 -20.25 -1.14
CA PRO A 58 -7.08 -19.99 -2.28
C PRO A 58 -8.36 -19.21 -1.95
N PHE A 59 -8.71 -19.11 -0.67
CA PHE A 59 -9.87 -18.35 -0.18
C PHE A 59 -9.48 -17.04 0.53
N ALA A 60 -8.18 -16.69 0.54
CA ALA A 60 -7.67 -15.47 1.15
C ALA A 60 -8.03 -14.24 0.31
N ARG A 61 -9.25 -13.73 0.48
CA ARG A 61 -9.75 -12.53 -0.23
C ARG A 61 -9.79 -11.28 0.65
N ASN A 62 -10.08 -11.45 1.93
CA ASN A 62 -10.15 -10.37 2.93
C ASN A 62 -9.17 -10.67 4.05
N ASN A 63 -8.61 -9.65 4.70
CA ASN A 63 -7.62 -9.84 5.76
C ASN A 63 -6.40 -10.65 5.27
N ALA A 64 -6.07 -10.47 3.99
CA ALA A 64 -4.94 -11.09 3.32
C ALA A 64 -4.15 -10.01 2.56
N GLY A 65 -2.84 -10.19 2.50
CA GLY A 65 -1.92 -9.42 1.69
C GLY A 65 -1.06 -8.43 2.46
N LEU A 66 0.13 -8.23 1.92
CA LEU A 66 1.14 -7.30 2.40
C LEU A 66 1.71 -6.58 1.18
N TRP A 67 1.71 -5.26 1.21
CA TRP A 67 2.18 -4.43 0.11
C TRP A 67 3.18 -3.40 0.61
N ILE A 68 4.27 -3.27 -0.14
CA ILE A 68 5.24 -2.19 0.00
C ILE A 68 5.03 -1.28 -1.20
N LEU A 69 4.54 -0.07 -0.97
CA LEU A 69 4.14 0.88 -2.00
C LEU A 69 5.11 2.05 -2.05
N SER A 70 5.37 2.56 -3.25
CA SER A 70 6.19 3.74 -3.53
C SER A 70 5.37 4.78 -4.28
N ARG A 71 5.72 6.06 -4.17
CA ARG A 71 5.25 7.09 -5.11
C ARG A 71 5.90 7.01 -6.48
N LYS A 72 7.08 6.41 -6.58
CA LYS A 72 7.78 6.17 -7.86
C LYS A 72 7.37 4.80 -8.42
N PRO A 73 7.23 4.65 -9.75
CA PRO A 73 6.90 3.37 -10.38
C PRO A 73 7.88 2.25 -10.03
N GLU A 74 9.17 2.59 -10.01
CA GLU A 74 10.22 1.76 -9.46
C GLU A 74 10.64 2.31 -8.09
N MET A 75 10.54 1.45 -7.07
CA MET A 75 10.99 1.80 -5.73
C MET A 75 12.52 1.78 -5.66
N ASP A 76 13.10 2.75 -4.98
CA ASP A 76 14.53 2.76 -4.67
C ASP A 76 14.90 1.47 -3.89
N PRO A 77 15.89 0.68 -4.34
CA PRO A 77 16.28 -0.56 -3.69
C PRO A 77 16.68 -0.40 -2.22
N VAL A 78 17.27 0.73 -1.84
CA VAL A 78 17.65 1.03 -0.45
C VAL A 78 16.41 1.20 0.40
N VAL A 79 15.45 2.02 -0.05
CA VAL A 79 14.18 2.22 0.65
C VAL A 79 13.40 0.91 0.76
N LEU A 80 13.39 0.09 -0.29
CA LEU A 80 12.76 -1.24 -0.27
C LEU A 80 13.39 -2.15 0.80
N GLN A 81 14.72 -2.13 0.91
CA GLN A 81 15.42 -2.93 1.91
C GLN A 81 15.11 -2.43 3.33
N GLU A 82 15.10 -1.11 3.56
CA GLU A 82 14.70 -0.53 4.84
C GLU A 82 13.28 -0.93 5.25
N GLN A 83 12.32 -0.96 4.30
CA GLN A 83 10.97 -1.43 4.59
C GLN A 83 10.96 -2.91 4.99
N LYS A 84 11.74 -3.76 4.31
CA LYS A 84 11.84 -5.19 4.61
C LYS A 84 12.51 -5.45 5.97
N ASP A 85 13.54 -4.69 6.29
CA ASP A 85 14.24 -4.81 7.58
C ASP A 85 13.32 -4.37 8.73
N TRP A 86 12.56 -3.30 8.54
CA TRP A 86 11.53 -2.90 9.50
C TRP A 86 10.44 -3.98 9.66
N LEU A 87 9.94 -4.57 8.58
CA LEU A 87 8.97 -5.67 8.65
C LEU A 87 9.51 -6.86 9.45
N LYS A 88 10.76 -7.25 9.18
CA LYS A 88 11.45 -8.30 9.92
C LYS A 88 11.61 -7.95 11.40
N SER A 89 11.92 -6.69 11.74
CA SER A 89 12.00 -6.26 13.13
C SER A 89 10.65 -6.36 13.86
N GLN A 90 9.53 -6.31 13.12
CA GLN A 90 8.19 -6.54 13.64
C GLN A 90 7.74 -8.01 13.60
N ARG A 91 8.64 -8.95 13.26
CA ARG A 91 8.32 -10.39 13.08
C ARG A 91 7.26 -10.65 11.99
N ILE A 92 7.22 -9.79 10.97
CA ILE A 92 6.33 -9.95 9.82
C ILE A 92 7.09 -10.64 8.68
N ASP A 93 6.57 -11.77 8.20
CA ASP A 93 7.20 -12.56 7.15
C ASP A 93 7.04 -11.90 5.76
N THR A 94 8.17 -11.65 5.11
CA THR A 94 8.24 -11.10 3.75
C THR A 94 8.59 -12.14 2.69
N SER A 95 8.71 -13.43 3.06
CA SER A 95 9.20 -14.48 2.16
C SER A 95 8.32 -14.73 0.93
N LYS A 96 7.04 -14.34 1.00
CA LYS A 96 6.05 -14.48 -0.09
C LYS A 96 5.83 -13.19 -0.90
N LEU A 97 6.59 -12.12 -0.63
CA LEU A 97 6.46 -10.88 -1.42
C LEU A 97 6.91 -11.12 -2.86
N LEU A 98 6.02 -10.81 -3.80
CA LEU A 98 6.32 -10.88 -5.22
C LEU A 98 6.95 -9.55 -5.68
N PRO A 99 8.03 -9.58 -6.48
CA PRO A 99 8.54 -8.38 -7.11
C PRO A 99 7.56 -7.95 -8.21
N VAL A 100 6.86 -6.84 -7.99
CA VAL A 100 5.96 -6.25 -8.99
C VAL A 100 6.65 -5.05 -9.60
N ARG A 101 6.88 -5.10 -10.92
CA ARG A 101 7.39 -3.97 -11.70
C ARG A 101 6.23 -3.31 -12.43
N GLN A 102 6.05 -1.99 -12.21
CA GLN A 102 5.11 -1.21 -13.00
C GLN A 102 5.64 -1.08 -14.43
N GLY A 103 4.82 -1.32 -15.45
CA GLY A 103 5.26 -1.36 -16.85
C GLY A 103 5.37 -2.76 -17.46
N ASP A 104 5.46 -3.82 -16.65
CA ASP A 104 5.61 -5.19 -17.14
C ASP A 104 4.26 -5.93 -17.23
N GLY A 105 4.02 -6.62 -18.37
CA GLY A 105 2.87 -7.50 -18.55
C GLY A 105 1.52 -6.83 -18.27
N TRP A 106 0.72 -7.39 -17.35
CA TRP A 106 -0.59 -6.85 -16.95
C TRP A 106 -0.52 -5.48 -16.24
N CYS A 107 0.68 -5.00 -15.89
CA CYS A 107 0.94 -3.71 -15.26
C CYS A 107 1.47 -2.65 -16.23
N SER A 108 1.47 -2.89 -17.55
CA SER A 108 2.11 -2.01 -18.55
C SER A 108 1.48 -0.62 -18.66
N ASP A 109 0.15 -0.53 -18.69
CA ASP A 109 -0.54 0.74 -18.99
C ASP A 109 -1.68 1.05 -18.03
N TYR A 110 -1.82 0.26 -16.96
CA TYR A 110 -3.00 0.27 -16.09
C TYR A 110 -4.33 0.33 -16.88
N PRO A 111 -4.50 -0.37 -18.02
CA PRO A 111 -5.69 -0.21 -18.84
C PRO A 111 -6.91 -0.70 -18.04
N GLY A 112 -7.85 0.21 -17.78
CA GLY A 112 -9.03 -0.07 -16.95
C GLY A 112 -8.81 0.07 -15.44
N ALA A 113 -7.63 0.48 -14.98
CA ALA A 113 -7.52 0.99 -13.62
C ALA A 113 -8.23 2.35 -13.58
N PHE A 114 -9.33 2.42 -12.85
CA PHE A 114 -10.05 3.68 -12.54
C PHE A 114 -9.25 4.55 -11.57
N LEU A 115 -7.93 4.64 -11.78
CA LEU A 115 -7.12 5.70 -11.22
C LEU A 115 -7.78 6.99 -11.69
N LYS A 116 -8.06 7.89 -10.75
CA LYS A 116 -8.59 9.20 -11.10
C LYS A 116 -7.50 9.87 -11.94
N ASN A 117 -7.63 9.80 -13.27
CA ASN A 117 -6.77 10.45 -14.25
C ASN A 117 -6.93 11.95 -14.09
N THR A 118 -6.37 12.49 -13.03
CA THR A 118 -6.00 13.90 -12.99
C THR A 118 -4.61 13.91 -13.61
N PRO A 119 -4.41 14.57 -14.78
CA PRO A 119 -3.06 14.79 -15.25
C PRO A 119 -2.26 15.39 -14.09
N LEU A 120 -1.07 14.83 -13.84
CA LEU A 120 -0.10 15.40 -12.92
C LEU A 120 0.28 16.78 -13.45
N LYS A 121 -0.53 17.80 -13.15
CA LYS A 121 -0.01 19.14 -13.03
C LYS A 121 0.96 19.06 -11.88
N PHE A 122 2.24 19.06 -12.20
CA PHE A 122 3.28 19.40 -11.24
C PHE A 122 2.79 20.63 -10.48
N TYR A 123 3.04 20.63 -9.17
CA TYR A 123 2.46 21.52 -8.16
C TYR A 123 2.89 22.99 -8.32
N ASP A 124 3.23 23.42 -9.53
CA ASP A 124 3.77 24.73 -9.89
C ASP A 124 2.70 25.64 -10.52
N ASP A 125 1.52 25.11 -10.89
CA ASP A 125 0.46 25.88 -11.56
C ASP A 125 -0.70 26.32 -10.62
N VAL A 126 -0.58 26.16 -9.30
CA VAL A 126 -1.59 26.68 -8.39
C VAL A 126 -1.36 28.18 -8.19
N VAL A 127 -1.96 29.00 -9.06
CA VAL A 127 -2.19 30.41 -8.76
C VAL A 127 -3.20 30.46 -7.62
N TYR A 128 -2.71 30.69 -6.40
CA TYR A 128 -3.58 31.00 -5.27
C TYR A 128 -4.27 32.34 -5.58
N PRO A 129 -5.61 32.45 -5.45
CA PRO A 129 -6.25 33.75 -5.43
C PRO A 129 -5.63 34.56 -4.27
N ALA A 130 -5.33 35.83 -4.53
CA ALA A 130 -4.65 36.69 -3.58
C ALA A 130 -5.38 36.66 -2.22
N GLY A 131 -4.73 36.12 -1.18
CA GLY A 131 -5.22 36.15 0.19
C GLY A 131 -5.39 34.81 0.93
N SER A 132 -5.10 33.65 0.34
CA SER A 132 -5.11 32.39 1.10
C SER A 132 -3.70 31.91 1.48
N THR A 133 -3.29 32.22 2.71
CA THR A 133 -2.11 31.58 3.33
C THR A 133 -2.47 30.18 3.81
N ARG A 134 -1.59 29.19 3.52
CA ARG A 134 -1.72 27.82 4.03
C ARG A 134 -1.68 27.82 5.56
N ARG A 135 -2.68 27.20 6.20
CA ARG A 135 -2.59 26.70 7.57
C ARG A 135 -2.22 25.23 7.53
#